data_AF-A0A7V9SJD4-F1
#
_entry.id   AF-A0A7V9SJD4-F1
#
_cell.length_a   1.000
_cell.length_b   1.000
_cell.length_c   1.000
_cell.angle_alpha   90.00
_cell.angle_beta   90.00
_cell.angle_gamma   90.00
#
_symmetry.space_group_name_H-M   'P 1'
#
loop_
_entity.id
_entity.type
_entity.pdbx_description
1 polymer ?
#
loop_
_entity_poly.entity_id
_entity_poly.type
_entity_poly.pdbx_seq_one_letter_code
_entity_poly.pdbx_strand_id
1 'polypeptide(L)'
;MVEQNVRGSALLPVMLLMFLFSAVVLGASAVVRVEITVGERFRGATEALYAAEAALASTVAELRALPSWNPVIDGTAHSPSVQGLYAGDHVVPGGGFVRVCCGSQSAAGHLARDTSLSPLPARRAVQWRPFLWTTEAALLPGASASRRFLLVWVADDEGDGDGVAGVDANGIVLVRAEAVEPGGLRRAVEVYVQRPIDGFPPPGPVVSVFGWREVR
;
A
#
# COMPACT_ATOMS: atom_id res chain seq x y z
N MET A 1 76.29 4.08 16.80
CA MET A 1 75.51 2.87 16.47
C MET A 1 74.06 2.93 17.00
N VAL A 2 73.43 4.12 17.04
CA VAL A 2 72.09 4.34 17.66
C VAL A 2 71.04 4.84 16.64
N GLU A 3 71.44 5.31 15.45
CA GLU A 3 70.50 5.90 14.47
C GLU A 3 69.61 4.90 13.72
N GLN A 4 69.93 3.60 13.71
CA GLN A 4 69.11 2.60 12.99
C GLN A 4 67.81 2.22 13.74
N ASN A 5 67.72 2.42 15.05
CA ASN A 5 66.52 2.06 15.83
C ASN A 5 65.37 3.08 15.73
N VAL A 6 65.67 4.34 15.41
CA VAL A 6 64.64 5.41 15.34
C VAL A 6 63.82 5.34 14.05
N ARG A 7 64.36 4.77 12.97
CA ARG A 7 63.66 4.65 11.68
C ARG A 7 62.59 3.55 11.68
N GLY A 8 62.77 2.48 12.46
CA GLY A 8 61.79 1.41 12.60
C GLY A 8 60.58 1.80 13.44
N SER A 9 60.77 2.59 14.50
CA SER A 9 59.68 3.02 15.38
C SER A 9 58.72 4.02 14.72
N ALA A 10 59.18 4.80 13.74
CA ALA A 10 58.35 5.75 12.99
C ALA A 10 57.35 5.09 12.02
N LEU A 11 57.58 3.83 11.63
CA LEU A 11 56.66 3.10 10.74
C LEU A 11 55.37 2.64 11.46
N LEU A 12 55.46 2.28 12.74
CA LEU A 12 54.32 1.85 13.54
C LEU A 12 53.21 2.91 13.66
N PRO A 13 53.48 4.19 14.01
CA PRO A 13 52.44 5.20 14.08
C PRO A 13 51.84 5.51 12.72
N VAL A 14 52.62 5.46 11.62
CA VAL A 14 52.09 5.67 10.26
C VAL A 14 51.13 4.54 9.88
N MET A 15 51.51 3.28 10.12
CA MET A 15 50.63 2.14 9.84
C MET A 15 49.35 2.17 10.69
N LEU A 16 49.47 2.51 11.98
CA LEU A 16 48.32 2.65 12.87
C LEU A 16 47.38 3.77 12.41
N LEU A 17 47.93 4.90 11.98
CA LEU A 17 47.19 6.05 11.49
C LEU A 17 46.51 5.76 10.15
N MET A 18 47.19 5.08 9.22
CA MET A 18 46.58 4.61 7.96
C MET A 18 45.44 3.62 8.21
N PHE A 19 45.61 2.69 9.16
CA PHE A 19 44.56 1.76 9.56
C PHE A 19 43.36 2.50 10.18
N LEU A 20 43.61 3.44 11.09
CA LEU A 20 42.59 4.27 11.71
C LEU A 20 41.81 5.07 10.66
N PHE A 21 42.49 5.76 9.74
CA PHE A 21 41.82 6.50 8.67
C PHE A 21 41.03 5.59 7.74
N SER A 22 41.55 4.41 7.40
CA SER A 22 40.83 3.43 6.58
C SER A 22 39.55 2.95 7.28
N ALA A 23 39.63 2.67 8.58
CA ALA A 23 38.48 2.28 9.40
C ALA A 23 37.42 3.40 9.46
N VAL A 24 37.84 4.65 9.63
CA VAL A 24 36.93 5.82 9.64
C VAL A 24 36.25 6.00 8.28
N VAL A 25 36.99 5.91 7.17
CA VAL A 25 36.43 6.04 5.82
C VAL A 25 35.43 4.93 5.53
N LEU A 26 35.75 3.68 5.89
CA LEU A 26 34.84 2.55 5.73
C LEU A 26 33.56 2.74 6.57
N GLY A 27 33.72 3.12 7.85
CA GLY A 27 32.60 3.41 8.74
C GLY A 27 31.69 4.51 8.21
N ALA A 28 32.26 5.65 7.81
CA ALA A 28 31.51 6.75 7.23
C ALA A 28 30.79 6.35 5.93
N SER A 29 31.45 5.58 5.06
CA SER A 29 30.84 5.11 3.82
C SER A 29 29.66 4.17 4.05
N ALA A 30 29.73 3.32 5.08
CA ALA A 30 28.64 2.43 5.46
C ALA A 30 27.44 3.22 5.99
N VAL A 31 27.67 4.20 6.88
CA VAL A 31 26.62 5.06 7.41
C VAL A 31 25.91 5.82 6.29
N VAL A 32 26.65 6.44 5.37
CA VAL A 32 26.07 7.16 4.22
C VAL A 32 25.20 6.24 3.35
N ARG A 33 25.62 5.00 3.11
CA ARG A 33 24.81 4.03 2.34
C ARG A 33 23.52 3.65 3.05
N VAL A 34 23.56 3.48 4.37
CA VAL A 34 22.36 3.20 5.17
C VAL A 34 21.41 4.38 5.10
N GLU A 35 21.90 5.61 5.29
CA GLU A 35 21.08 6.83 5.23
C GLU A 35 20.42 7.01 3.85
N ILE A 36 21.15 6.78 2.76
CA ILE A 36 20.58 6.84 1.40
C ILE A 36 19.47 5.80 1.26
N THR A 37 19.71 4.55 1.69
CA THR A 37 18.74 3.46 1.57
C THR A 37 17.48 3.75 2.41
N VAL A 38 17.65 4.25 3.63
CA VAL A 38 16.53 4.63 4.51
C VAL A 38 15.76 5.80 3.91
N GLY A 39 16.44 6.81 3.39
CA GLY A 39 15.83 7.97 2.73
C GLY A 39 15.02 7.57 1.50
N GLU A 40 15.55 6.68 0.65
CA GLU A 40 14.83 6.16 -0.51
C GLU A 40 13.59 5.34 -0.10
N ARG A 41 13.71 4.47 0.92
CA ARG A 41 12.58 3.68 1.42
C ARG A 41 11.51 4.54 2.08
N PHE A 42 11.91 5.57 2.82
CA PHE A 42 10.99 6.53 3.42
C PHE A 42 10.22 7.30 2.35
N ARG A 43 10.91 7.84 1.35
CA ARG A 43 10.26 8.53 0.23
C ARG A 43 9.34 7.60 -0.55
N GLY A 44 9.78 6.39 -0.89
CA GLY A 44 8.94 5.38 -1.55
C GLY A 44 7.70 5.03 -0.73
N ALA A 45 7.84 4.89 0.59
CA ALA A 45 6.70 4.68 1.49
C ALA A 45 5.70 5.84 1.45
N THR A 46 6.16 7.09 1.50
CA THR A 46 5.27 8.26 1.45
C THR A 46 4.57 8.36 0.09
N GLU A 47 5.30 8.17 -1.01
CA GLU A 47 4.72 8.21 -2.35
C GLU A 47 3.72 7.06 -2.57
N ALA A 48 3.99 5.85 -2.06
CA ALA A 48 3.06 4.73 -2.11
C ALA A 48 1.78 4.99 -1.29
N LEU A 49 1.90 5.66 -0.14
CA LEU A 49 0.73 6.08 0.63
C LEU A 49 -0.16 7.04 -0.18
N TYR A 50 0.43 8.06 -0.80
CA TYR A 50 -0.32 8.99 -1.67
C TYR A 50 -0.95 8.30 -2.88
N ALA A 51 -0.26 7.32 -3.46
CA ALA A 51 -0.81 6.54 -4.56
C ALA A 51 -2.01 5.68 -4.10
N ALA A 52 -1.97 5.10 -2.90
CA ALA A 52 -3.10 4.39 -2.31
C ALA A 52 -4.28 5.34 -2.03
N GLU A 53 -4.03 6.55 -1.53
CA GLU A 53 -5.06 7.59 -1.34
C GLU A 53 -5.66 8.04 -2.68
N ALA A 54 -4.87 8.16 -3.74
CA ALA A 54 -5.36 8.48 -5.07
C ALA A 54 -6.24 7.35 -5.65
N ALA A 55 -5.83 6.09 -5.48
CA ALA A 55 -6.64 4.91 -5.84
C ALA A 55 -7.98 4.91 -5.10
N LEU A 56 -7.95 5.25 -3.81
CA LEU A 56 -9.13 5.37 -2.99
C LEU A 56 -10.04 6.50 -3.47
N ALA A 57 -9.50 7.69 -3.71
CA ALA A 57 -10.28 8.84 -4.20
C ALA A 57 -10.96 8.56 -5.54
N SER A 58 -10.25 7.90 -6.47
CA SER A 58 -10.83 7.45 -7.74
C SER A 58 -11.96 6.44 -7.51
N THR A 59 -11.75 5.46 -6.62
CA THR A 59 -12.78 4.47 -6.28
C THR A 59 -14.02 5.10 -5.67
N VAL A 60 -13.86 6.06 -4.74
CA VAL A 60 -14.98 6.80 -4.16
C VAL A 60 -15.76 7.58 -5.21
N ALA A 61 -15.08 8.16 -6.20
CA ALA A 61 -15.73 8.84 -7.32
C ALA A 61 -16.56 7.86 -8.18
N GLU A 62 -16.04 6.66 -8.43
CA GLU A 62 -16.75 5.60 -9.16
C GLU A 62 -17.94 5.05 -8.37
N LEU A 63 -17.76 4.77 -7.07
CA LEU A 63 -18.84 4.32 -6.18
C LEU A 63 -19.99 5.34 -6.11
N ARG A 64 -19.67 6.65 -6.15
CA ARG A 64 -20.68 7.72 -6.19
C ARG A 64 -21.53 7.68 -7.47
N ALA A 65 -20.96 7.22 -8.59
CA ALA A 65 -21.68 7.13 -9.86
C ALA A 65 -22.61 5.91 -9.92
N LEU A 66 -22.44 4.93 -9.03
CA LEU A 66 -23.26 3.72 -9.02
C LEU A 66 -24.61 3.94 -8.31
N PRO A 67 -25.72 3.41 -8.86
CA PRO A 67 -27.03 3.49 -8.23
C PRO A 67 -27.18 2.56 -7.02
N SER A 68 -26.33 1.55 -6.87
CA SER A 68 -26.28 0.61 -5.74
C SER A 68 -24.85 0.06 -5.61
N TRP A 69 -24.42 -0.26 -4.39
CA TRP A 69 -23.12 -0.88 -4.12
C TRP A 69 -23.16 -2.41 -4.03
N ASN A 70 -24.35 -3.02 -4.05
CA ASN A 70 -24.52 -4.47 -4.03
C ASN A 70 -23.69 -5.20 -5.11
N PRO A 71 -23.65 -4.74 -6.38
CA PRO A 71 -22.82 -5.36 -7.40
C PRO A 71 -21.31 -5.29 -7.10
N VAL A 72 -20.86 -4.36 -6.26
CA VAL A 72 -19.44 -4.22 -5.92
C VAL A 72 -19.08 -5.17 -4.78
N ILE A 73 -19.92 -5.26 -3.73
CA ILE A 73 -19.73 -6.13 -2.57
C ILE A 73 -20.08 -7.61 -2.84
N ASP A 74 -20.87 -7.90 -3.88
CA ASP A 74 -21.05 -9.27 -4.39
C ASP A 74 -19.91 -9.68 -5.35
N GLY A 75 -19.13 -8.70 -5.82
CA GLY A 75 -17.97 -8.88 -6.70
C GLY A 75 -18.32 -9.04 -8.18
N THR A 76 -19.53 -8.67 -8.60
CA THR A 76 -19.98 -8.74 -10.01
C THR A 76 -19.66 -7.47 -10.82
N ALA A 77 -19.40 -6.35 -10.13
CA ALA A 77 -18.99 -5.08 -10.71
C ALA A 77 -17.56 -4.72 -10.31
N HIS A 78 -16.81 -4.22 -11.27
CA HIS A 78 -15.45 -3.74 -11.10
C HIS A 78 -15.27 -2.37 -11.73
N SER A 79 -14.21 -1.68 -11.35
CA SER A 79 -13.80 -0.42 -11.96
C SER A 79 -13.53 -0.58 -13.46
N PRO A 80 -13.93 0.38 -14.31
CA PRO A 80 -13.52 0.41 -15.71
C PRO A 80 -12.00 0.56 -15.90
N SER A 81 -11.28 0.96 -14.85
CA SER A 81 -9.81 1.15 -14.86
C SER A 81 -9.02 -0.13 -14.58
N VAL A 82 -9.72 -1.26 -14.41
CA VAL A 82 -9.12 -2.59 -14.23
C VAL A 82 -8.18 -2.95 -15.39
N GLN A 83 -7.02 -3.51 -15.06
CA GLN A 83 -6.05 -3.99 -16.03
C GLN A 83 -5.75 -5.49 -15.86
N GLY A 84 -6.11 -6.26 -16.89
CA GLY A 84 -5.87 -7.70 -16.93
C GLY A 84 -6.86 -8.50 -16.09
N LEU A 85 -6.66 -9.81 -16.05
CA LEU A 85 -7.49 -10.75 -15.30
C LEU A 85 -7.24 -10.60 -13.79
N TYR A 86 -8.27 -10.84 -12.96
CA TYR A 86 -8.10 -10.82 -11.50
C TYR A 86 -7.14 -11.92 -10.99
N ALA A 87 -7.14 -13.07 -11.67
CA ALA A 87 -6.23 -14.17 -11.38
C ALA A 87 -4.93 -14.03 -12.18
N GLY A 88 -3.80 -14.29 -11.52
CA GLY A 88 -2.48 -14.33 -12.15
C GLY A 88 -1.50 -13.31 -11.60
N ASP A 89 -0.35 -13.25 -12.25
CA ASP A 89 0.76 -12.37 -11.89
C ASP A 89 0.73 -11.12 -12.78
N HIS A 90 0.71 -9.94 -12.14
CA HIS A 90 0.76 -8.66 -12.82
C HIS A 90 2.15 -8.05 -12.65
N VAL A 91 2.72 -7.57 -13.75
CA VAL A 91 4.04 -6.94 -13.73
C VAL A 91 3.95 -5.61 -12.97
N VAL A 92 4.82 -5.44 -11.98
CA VAL A 92 4.98 -4.15 -11.30
C VAL A 92 6.00 -3.33 -12.09
N PRO A 93 5.68 -2.10 -12.54
CA PRO A 93 6.62 -1.34 -13.35
C PRO A 93 7.92 -1.07 -12.57
N GLY A 94 9.07 -1.38 -13.16
CA GLY A 94 10.37 -1.33 -12.46
C GLY A 94 10.83 -2.66 -11.87
N GLY A 95 10.00 -3.71 -11.91
CA GLY A 95 10.42 -5.09 -11.69
C GLY A 95 9.56 -5.87 -10.69
N GLY A 96 9.56 -7.19 -10.85
CA GLY A 96 8.78 -8.11 -10.03
C GLY A 96 7.34 -8.26 -10.52
N PHE A 97 6.56 -8.99 -9.73
CA PHE A 97 5.16 -9.25 -10.00
C PHE A 97 4.34 -9.15 -8.72
N VAL A 98 3.08 -8.75 -8.86
CA VAL A 98 2.07 -8.84 -7.81
C VAL A 98 1.02 -9.85 -8.25
N ARG A 99 0.80 -10.85 -7.41
CA ARG A 99 -0.32 -11.77 -7.55
C ARG A 99 -1.53 -11.14 -6.87
N VAL A 100 -2.49 -10.66 -7.67
CA VAL A 100 -3.70 -10.02 -7.13
C VAL A 100 -4.56 -11.07 -6.44
N CYS A 101 -4.84 -12.15 -7.18
CA CYS A 101 -5.43 -13.40 -6.72
C CYS A 101 -4.67 -14.57 -7.37
N CYS A 102 -4.65 -15.79 -6.84
CA CYS A 102 -5.29 -16.31 -5.64
C CYS A 102 -4.25 -17.07 -4.81
N GLY A 103 -4.64 -17.53 -3.62
CA GLY A 103 -3.76 -18.30 -2.72
C GLY A 103 -3.10 -17.45 -1.64
N SER A 104 -2.41 -18.11 -0.71
CA SER A 104 -1.98 -17.53 0.56
C SER A 104 -0.87 -16.46 0.48
N GLN A 105 -0.22 -16.35 -0.68
CA GLN A 105 0.83 -15.36 -0.99
C GLN A 105 0.33 -14.26 -1.96
N SER A 106 -0.94 -14.31 -2.37
CA SER A 106 -1.56 -13.25 -3.16
C SER A 106 -1.96 -12.07 -2.28
N ALA A 107 -2.13 -10.88 -2.86
CA ALA A 107 -2.60 -9.71 -2.15
C ALA A 107 -3.96 -9.97 -1.46
N ALA A 108 -4.89 -10.63 -2.17
CA ALA A 108 -6.15 -11.08 -1.57
C ALA A 108 -5.96 -12.08 -0.41
N GLY A 109 -4.99 -13.00 -0.52
CA GLY A 109 -4.66 -13.95 0.55
C GLY A 109 -4.03 -13.30 1.78
N HIS A 110 -3.21 -12.27 1.60
CA HIS A 110 -2.70 -11.44 2.69
C HIS A 110 -3.83 -10.69 3.39
N LEU A 111 -4.69 -10.01 2.62
CA LEU A 111 -5.84 -9.30 3.16
C LEU A 111 -6.79 -10.21 3.94
N ALA A 112 -7.09 -11.41 3.42
CA ALA A 112 -7.92 -12.39 4.10
C ALA A 112 -7.30 -12.85 5.43
N ARG A 113 -5.98 -13.06 5.46
CA ARG A 113 -5.25 -13.43 6.68
C ARG A 113 -5.31 -12.31 7.71
N ASP A 114 -5.00 -11.08 7.32
CA ASP A 114 -5.00 -9.92 8.22
C ASP A 114 -6.41 -9.69 8.79
N THR A 115 -7.43 -9.85 7.96
CA THR A 115 -8.84 -9.76 8.37
C THR A 115 -9.21 -10.85 9.37
N SER A 116 -8.77 -12.09 9.15
CA SER A 116 -9.02 -13.22 10.07
C SER A 116 -8.34 -13.06 11.43
N LEU A 117 -7.24 -12.29 11.50
CA LEU A 117 -6.51 -11.98 12.73
C LEU A 117 -7.07 -10.77 13.48
N SER A 118 -8.12 -10.13 12.96
CA SER A 118 -8.73 -8.96 13.60
C SER A 118 -9.23 -9.31 15.01
N PRO A 119 -8.99 -8.46 16.03
CA PRO A 119 -9.52 -8.67 17.38
C PRO A 119 -11.05 -8.55 17.42
N LEU A 120 -11.65 -7.84 16.46
CA LEU A 120 -13.10 -7.62 16.37
C LEU A 120 -13.78 -8.78 15.63
N PRO A 121 -14.73 -9.51 16.25
CA PRO A 121 -15.45 -10.60 15.60
C PRO A 121 -16.18 -10.18 14.32
N ALA A 122 -16.85 -9.02 14.35
CA ALA A 122 -17.56 -8.50 13.18
C ALA A 122 -16.62 -8.28 11.98
N ARG A 123 -15.42 -7.77 12.24
CA ARG A 123 -14.42 -7.56 11.19
C ARG A 123 -13.89 -8.86 10.57
N ARG A 124 -13.87 -9.96 11.33
CA ARG A 124 -13.49 -11.29 10.78
C ARG A 124 -14.53 -11.85 9.82
N ALA A 125 -15.78 -11.36 9.86
CA ALA A 125 -16.86 -11.80 9.00
C ALA A 125 -16.92 -11.03 7.66
N VAL A 126 -16.20 -9.90 7.56
CA VAL A 126 -16.14 -9.05 6.36
C VAL A 126 -15.57 -9.84 5.18
N GLN A 127 -16.25 -9.74 4.02
CA GLN A 127 -15.82 -10.36 2.77
C GLN A 127 -15.32 -9.31 1.79
N TRP A 128 -14.00 -9.25 1.61
CA TRP A 128 -13.39 -8.35 0.63
C TRP A 128 -13.62 -8.83 -0.80
N ARG A 129 -14.19 -7.95 -1.63
CA ARG A 129 -14.29 -8.12 -3.08
C ARG A 129 -13.32 -7.20 -3.80
N PRO A 130 -12.63 -7.69 -4.84
CA PRO A 130 -11.78 -6.83 -5.65
C PRO A 130 -12.63 -5.88 -6.48
N PHE A 131 -12.29 -4.60 -6.46
CA PHE A 131 -12.96 -3.59 -7.28
C PHE A 131 -12.03 -2.98 -8.32
N LEU A 132 -10.77 -2.71 -7.97
CA LEU A 132 -9.77 -2.13 -8.87
C LEU A 132 -8.43 -2.87 -8.74
N TRP A 133 -7.79 -3.17 -9.87
CA TRP A 133 -6.40 -3.57 -9.93
C TRP A 133 -5.78 -3.01 -11.20
N THR A 134 -4.80 -2.12 -11.05
CA THR A 134 -4.27 -1.33 -12.16
C THR A 134 -2.88 -0.79 -11.85
N THR A 135 -2.24 -0.16 -12.82
CA THR A 135 -1.01 0.61 -12.59
C THR A 135 -1.35 2.06 -12.28
N GLU A 136 -0.54 2.73 -11.46
CA GLU A 136 -0.76 4.14 -11.12
C GLU A 136 -0.73 5.04 -12.38
N ALA A 137 0.12 4.72 -13.36
CA ALA A 137 0.16 5.42 -14.65
C ALA A 137 -1.14 5.25 -15.48
N ALA A 138 -1.84 4.13 -15.34
CA ALA A 138 -3.11 3.90 -16.03
C ALA A 138 -4.28 4.59 -15.32
N LEU A 139 -4.26 4.62 -13.98
CA LEU A 139 -5.27 5.32 -13.19
C LEU A 139 -5.18 6.84 -13.32
N LEU A 140 -3.96 7.38 -13.41
CA LEU A 140 -3.67 8.80 -13.48
C LEU A 140 -2.91 9.14 -14.77
N PRO A 141 -3.60 9.25 -15.93
CA PRO A 141 -2.96 9.61 -17.18
C PRO A 141 -2.23 10.95 -17.07
N GLY A 142 -0.94 10.95 -17.43
CA GLY A 142 -0.09 12.15 -17.35
C GLY A 142 0.69 12.30 -16.03
N ALA A 143 0.47 11.42 -15.06
CA ALA A 143 1.41 11.28 -13.95
C ALA A 143 2.77 10.79 -14.47
N SER A 144 3.86 11.27 -13.86
CA SER A 144 5.21 10.78 -14.13
C SER A 144 5.25 9.25 -14.04
N ALA A 145 6.07 8.60 -14.89
CA ALA A 145 6.19 7.14 -14.98
C ALA A 145 6.40 6.49 -13.60
N SER A 146 5.30 6.11 -12.98
CA SER A 146 5.29 5.62 -11.62
C SER A 146 5.42 4.11 -11.62
N ARG A 147 6.02 3.60 -10.55
CA ARG A 147 6.41 2.20 -10.44
C ARG A 147 5.37 1.36 -9.72
N ARG A 148 4.16 1.89 -9.49
CA ARG A 148 3.23 1.33 -8.52
C ARG A 148 2.11 0.55 -9.18
N PHE A 149 1.79 -0.58 -8.57
CA PHE A 149 0.57 -1.31 -8.82
C PHE A 149 -0.43 -1.00 -7.71
N LEU A 150 -1.66 -0.67 -8.09
CA LEU A 150 -2.74 -0.24 -7.23
C LEU A 150 -3.79 -1.33 -7.15
N LEU A 151 -4.29 -1.55 -5.95
CA LEU A 151 -5.30 -2.55 -5.63
C LEU A 151 -6.36 -1.89 -4.77
N VAL A 152 -7.63 -2.12 -5.07
CA VAL A 152 -8.72 -1.68 -4.21
C VAL A 152 -9.70 -2.82 -4.01
N TRP A 153 -10.04 -3.05 -2.75
CA TRP A 153 -11.08 -3.96 -2.34
C TRP A 153 -12.18 -3.18 -1.65
N VAL A 154 -13.41 -3.66 -1.83
CA VAL A 154 -14.60 -3.14 -1.17
C VAL A 154 -15.24 -4.30 -0.43
N ALA A 155 -15.74 -4.03 0.75
CA ALA A 155 -16.49 -4.98 1.53
C ALA A 155 -17.67 -4.30 2.21
N ASP A 156 -18.65 -5.11 2.56
CA ASP A 156 -19.68 -4.72 3.52
C ASP A 156 -19.05 -4.34 4.87
N ASP A 157 -19.69 -3.42 5.60
CA ASP A 157 -19.16 -2.87 6.84
C ASP A 157 -19.50 -3.74 8.06
N GLU A 158 -18.83 -3.52 9.19
CA GLU A 158 -19.07 -4.34 10.39
C GLU A 158 -20.38 -4.02 11.12
N GLY A 159 -20.99 -2.87 10.82
CA GLY A 159 -22.10 -2.27 11.54
C GLY A 159 -23.49 -2.61 11.01
N ASP A 160 -23.60 -3.25 9.84
CA ASP A 160 -24.91 -3.52 9.22
C ASP A 160 -25.74 -4.55 10.00
N GLY A 161 -25.07 -5.50 10.65
CA GLY A 161 -25.68 -6.42 11.62
C GLY A 161 -26.69 -7.42 11.04
N ASP A 162 -26.81 -7.49 9.72
CA ASP A 162 -27.72 -8.38 9.00
C ASP A 162 -27.13 -9.79 8.78
N GLY A 163 -25.80 -9.92 8.91
CA GLY A 163 -25.06 -11.16 8.71
C GLY A 163 -24.88 -11.56 7.24
N VAL A 164 -25.14 -10.67 6.28
CA VAL A 164 -25.11 -10.96 4.85
C VAL A 164 -24.06 -10.09 4.14
N ALA A 165 -22.82 -10.58 4.09
CA ALA A 165 -21.67 -9.85 3.54
C ALA A 165 -21.74 -9.44 2.03
N GLY A 166 -22.83 -9.75 1.33
CA GLY A 166 -23.04 -9.39 -0.08
C GLY A 166 -24.19 -8.41 -0.31
N VAL A 167 -24.77 -7.87 0.76
CA VAL A 167 -25.86 -6.90 0.71
C VAL A 167 -25.49 -5.74 1.62
N ASP A 168 -25.61 -4.51 1.11
CA ASP A 168 -25.44 -3.29 1.89
C ASP A 168 -26.83 -2.79 2.30
N ALA A 169 -27.17 -2.88 3.59
CA ALA A 169 -28.47 -2.45 4.12
C ALA A 169 -28.44 -1.09 4.83
N ASN A 170 -27.26 -0.56 5.20
CA ASN A 170 -27.12 0.71 5.91
C ASN A 170 -26.45 1.83 5.07
N GLY A 171 -26.09 1.54 3.81
CA GLY A 171 -25.45 2.50 2.91
C GLY A 171 -24.00 2.80 3.27
N ILE A 172 -23.30 1.90 3.95
CA ILE A 172 -21.91 2.05 4.37
C ILE A 172 -21.11 0.86 3.84
N VAL A 173 -19.96 1.15 3.22
CA VAL A 173 -19.01 0.12 2.81
C VAL A 173 -17.62 0.44 3.31
N LEU A 174 -16.85 -0.61 3.55
CA LEU A 174 -15.43 -0.52 3.86
C LEU A 174 -14.62 -0.62 2.57
N VAL A 175 -13.78 0.38 2.30
CA VAL A 175 -12.89 0.40 1.14
C VAL A 175 -11.45 0.35 1.59
N ARG A 176 -10.68 -0.58 1.05
CA ARG A 176 -9.23 -0.68 1.25
C ARG A 176 -8.52 -0.44 -0.06
N ALA A 177 -7.67 0.58 -0.12
CA ALA A 177 -6.76 0.78 -1.23
C ALA A 177 -5.32 0.45 -0.81
N GLU A 178 -4.57 -0.24 -1.66
CA GLU A 178 -3.19 -0.63 -1.44
C GLU A 178 -2.34 -0.29 -2.67
N ALA A 179 -1.19 0.33 -2.43
CA ALA A 179 -0.16 0.55 -3.43
C ALA A 179 1.03 -0.37 -3.17
N VAL A 180 1.52 -1.02 -4.22
CA VAL A 180 2.64 -1.95 -4.21
C VAL A 180 3.75 -1.43 -5.11
N GLU A 181 4.97 -1.34 -4.59
CA GLU A 181 6.17 -0.95 -5.34
C GLU A 181 7.09 -2.15 -5.66
N PRO A 182 8.02 -1.99 -6.63
CA PRO A 182 9.09 -2.95 -6.84
C PRO A 182 9.91 -3.13 -5.56
N GLY A 183 10.26 -4.38 -5.25
CA GLY A 183 10.98 -4.69 -4.01
C GLY A 183 10.07 -4.82 -2.78
N GLY A 184 8.76 -4.92 -2.96
CA GLY A 184 7.80 -5.40 -1.96
C GLY A 184 7.33 -4.37 -0.94
N LEU A 185 7.65 -3.09 -1.14
CA LEU A 185 7.08 -2.03 -0.32
C LEU A 185 5.58 -1.91 -0.59
N ARG A 186 4.78 -1.86 0.48
CA ARG A 186 3.33 -1.79 0.44
C ARG A 186 2.84 -0.72 1.39
N ARG A 187 1.82 0.03 0.97
CA ARG A 187 1.06 0.93 1.84
C ARG A 187 -0.41 0.77 1.54
N ALA A 188 -1.21 0.67 2.60
CA ALA A 188 -2.65 0.55 2.48
C ALA A 188 -3.35 1.62 3.31
N VAL A 189 -4.48 2.09 2.79
CA VAL A 189 -5.43 2.94 3.49
C VAL A 189 -6.78 2.26 3.51
N GLU A 190 -7.48 2.38 4.62
CA GLU A 190 -8.85 1.90 4.77
C GLU A 190 -9.75 3.04 5.20
N VAL A 191 -10.93 3.11 4.57
CA VAL A 191 -11.94 4.11 4.89
C VAL A 191 -13.34 3.51 4.88
N TYR A 192 -14.20 4.08 5.70
CA TYR A 192 -15.64 3.87 5.57
C TYR A 192 -16.21 4.93 4.65
N VAL A 193 -17.01 4.46 3.69
CA VAL A 193 -17.63 5.26 2.65
C VAL A 193 -19.13 5.15 2.85
N GLN A 194 -19.79 6.27 3.06
CA GLN A 194 -21.24 6.31 3.29
C GLN A 194 -21.97 6.99 2.14
N ARG A 195 -23.10 6.40 1.75
CA ARG A 195 -24.08 6.98 0.85
C ARG A 195 -25.20 7.68 1.63
N PRO A 196 -25.71 8.83 1.17
CA PRO A 196 -26.94 9.40 1.67
C PRO A 196 -28.08 8.39 1.50
N ILE A 197 -28.71 8.02 2.60
CA ILE A 197 -29.95 7.26 2.61
C ILE A 197 -31.09 8.29 2.51
N ASP A 198 -32.10 8.01 1.68
CA ASP A 198 -33.28 8.87 1.55
C ASP A 198 -33.94 9.09 2.93
N GLY A 199 -34.09 10.36 3.34
CA GLY A 199 -34.76 10.75 4.59
C GLY A 199 -33.94 11.57 5.60
N PHE A 200 -32.65 11.85 5.34
CA PHE A 200 -31.80 12.78 6.13
C PHE A 200 -31.42 14.03 5.30
N PRO A 201 -31.24 15.24 5.88
CA PRO A 201 -31.33 16.54 5.17
C PRO A 201 -30.20 16.84 4.14
N PRO A 202 -30.39 17.81 3.18
CA PRO A 202 -29.80 17.84 1.82
C PRO A 202 -28.56 18.75 1.63
N PRO A 203 -28.06 18.95 0.39
CA PRO A 203 -27.21 18.08 -0.42
C PRO A 203 -25.72 18.39 -0.15
N GLY A 204 -25.12 17.67 0.81
CA GLY A 204 -23.67 17.51 0.88
C GLY A 204 -23.18 16.50 -0.16
N PRO A 205 -21.86 16.31 -0.34
CA PRO A 205 -21.35 15.35 -1.31
C PRO A 205 -22.06 13.99 -1.18
N VAL A 206 -22.56 13.46 -2.31
CA VAL A 206 -23.38 12.23 -2.42
C VAL A 206 -22.67 10.98 -1.90
N VAL A 207 -21.41 11.10 -1.50
CA VAL A 207 -20.66 10.08 -0.77
C VAL A 207 -19.70 10.80 0.18
N SER A 208 -19.69 10.43 1.46
CA SER A 208 -18.79 10.98 2.48
C SER A 208 -17.83 9.91 3.02
N VAL A 209 -16.61 10.34 3.36
CA VAL A 209 -15.64 9.55 4.10
C VAL A 209 -15.71 9.97 5.56
N PHE A 210 -16.02 9.05 6.47
CA PHE A 210 -16.18 9.38 7.89
C PHE A 210 -15.17 8.69 8.83
N GLY A 211 -14.35 7.78 8.29
CA GLY A 211 -13.23 7.18 9.01
C GLY A 211 -12.06 6.92 8.06
N TRP A 212 -10.83 7.12 8.54
CA TRP A 212 -9.60 6.89 7.79
C TRP A 212 -8.54 6.26 8.70
N ARG A 213 -7.87 5.22 8.21
CA ARG A 213 -6.66 4.68 8.85
C ARG A 213 -5.62 4.23 7.83
N GLU A 214 -4.36 4.48 8.16
CA GLU A 214 -3.22 3.80 7.54
C GLU A 214 -3.16 2.36 8.08
N VAL A 215 -3.01 1.38 7.20
CA VAL A 215 -2.76 -0.02 7.57
C VAL A 215 -1.32 -0.37 7.18
N ARG A 216 -0.56 -0.84 8.17
CA ARG A 216 0.86 -1.20 8.04
C ARG A 216 1.06 -2.70 8.14
#